data_AF-A0ABD0NV53-F1
#
_entry.id   AF-A0ABD0NV53-F1
#
_cell.length_a   1.000
_cell.length_b   1.000
_cell.length_c   1.000
_cell.angle_alpha   90.00
_cell.angle_beta   90.00
_cell.angle_gamma   90.00
#
_symmetry.space_group_name_H-M   'P 1'
#
loop_
_entity.id
_entity.type
_entity.pdbx_description
1 polymer ?
#
loop_
_entity_poly.entity_id
_entity_poly.type
_entity_poly.pdbx_seq_one_letter_code
_entity_poly.pdbx_strand_id
1 'polypeptide(L)' 'IFSQISDTHGAMVMSKFDHFLREALKLPAAVFEGPSFGYMDHFARSCFPQQ' A
#
# COMPACT_ATOMS: atom_id res chain seq x y z
N ILE A 1 -1.08 -11.71 -3.75
CA ILE A 1 -0.91 -10.24 -3.60
C ILE A 1 0.55 -9.85 -3.69
N PHE A 2 1.44 -10.32 -2.80
CA PHE A 2 2.87 -9.97 -2.84
C PHE A 2 3.50 -10.19 -4.22
N SER A 3 3.28 -11.35 -4.83
CA SER A 3 3.74 -11.65 -6.20
C SER A 3 3.28 -10.65 -7.27
N GLN A 4 2.15 -9.98 -7.09
CA GLN A 4 1.64 -8.98 -8.05
C GLN A 4 2.31 -7.61 -7.87
N ILE A 5 2.69 -7.28 -6.63
CA ILE A 5 3.34 -6.00 -6.28
C ILE A 5 4.88 -6.07 -6.32
N SER A 6 5.45 -7.25 -6.52
CA SER A 6 6.89 -7.45 -6.68
C SER A 6 7.33 -7.41 -8.14
N ASP A 7 8.63 -7.25 -8.35
CA ASP A 7 9.31 -7.43 -9.64
C ASP A 7 9.70 -8.90 -9.87
N THR A 8 10.37 -9.17 -10.99
CA THR A 8 10.83 -10.52 -11.36
C THR A 8 11.92 -11.07 -10.44
N HIS A 9 12.55 -10.24 -9.62
CA HIS A 9 13.59 -10.63 -8.66
C HIS A 9 13.00 -10.83 -7.25
N GLY A 10 11.68 -10.65 -7.09
CA GLY A 10 10.98 -10.79 -5.82
C GLY A 10 11.05 -9.56 -4.92
N ALA A 11 11.61 -8.44 -5.41
CA ALA A 11 11.62 -7.20 -4.65
C ALA A 11 10.27 -6.47 -4.80
N MET A 12 9.73 -5.95 -3.70
CA MET A 12 8.50 -5.17 -3.73
C MET A 12 8.73 -3.86 -4.50
N VAL A 13 7.79 -3.45 -5.35
CA VAL A 13 7.86 -2.21 -6.11
C VAL A 13 6.96 -1.16 -5.46
N MET A 14 7.55 -0.02 -5.04
CA MET A 14 6.84 1.04 -4.29
C MET A 14 5.56 1.52 -4.97
N SER A 15 5.58 1.76 -6.28
CA SER A 15 4.40 2.22 -7.02
C SER A 15 3.27 1.18 -7.04
N LYS A 16 3.60 -0.11 -7.17
CA LYS A 16 2.61 -1.19 -7.14
C LYS A 16 2.03 -1.38 -5.74
N PHE A 17 2.86 -1.23 -4.71
CA PHE A 17 2.42 -1.29 -3.32
C PHE A 17 1.54 -0.10 -2.93
N ASP A 18 1.89 1.13 -3.34
CA ASP A 18 1.04 2.32 -3.17
C ASP A 18 -0.34 2.10 -3.79
N HIS A 19 -0.38 1.63 -5.04
CA HIS A 19 -1.64 1.35 -5.72
C HIS A 19 -2.46 0.29 -4.98
N PHE A 20 -1.83 -0.82 -4.56
CA PHE A 20 -2.49 -1.84 -3.76
C PHE A 20 -3.08 -1.28 -2.45
N LEU A 21 -2.32 -0.47 -1.71
CA LEU A 21 -2.77 0.17 -0.48
C LEU A 21 -4.00 1.04 -0.70
N ARG A 22 -4.01 1.86 -1.76
CA ARG A 22 -5.18 2.70 -2.11
C ARG A 22 -6.44 1.88 -2.34
N GLU A 23 -6.34 0.76 -3.06
CA GLU A 23 -7.48 -0.11 -3.30
C GLU A 23 -7.90 -0.87 -2.04
N ALA A 24 -6.94 -1.43 -1.29
CA ALA A 24 -7.20 -2.19 -0.07
C ALA A 24 -7.90 -1.33 1.00
N LEU A 25 -7.52 -0.06 1.12
CA LEU A 25 -8.09 0.86 2.12
C LEU A 25 -9.48 1.39 1.76
N LYS A 26 -9.98 1.16 0.54
CA LYS A 26 -11.39 1.43 0.21
C LYS A 26 -12.35 0.55 1.01
N LEU A 27 -11.96 -0.67 1.33
CA LEU A 27 -12.78 -1.62 2.09
C LEU A 27 -13.07 -1.12 3.53
N PRO A 28 -12.07 -0.82 4.38
CA PRO A 28 -12.33 -0.26 5.71
C PRO A 28 -13.02 1.11 5.65
N ALA A 29 -12.73 1.93 4.63
CA ALA A 29 -13.45 3.19 4.42
C ALA A 29 -14.95 2.97 4.18
N ALA A 30 -15.34 1.94 3.42
CA ALA A 30 -16.72 1.61 3.11
C ALA A 30 -17.53 1.13 4.34
N VAL A 31 -16.86 0.64 5.39
CA VAL A 31 -17.47 0.27 6.68
C VAL A 31 -17.27 1.35 7.75
N PHE A 32 -16.98 2.59 7.34
CA PHE A 32 -16.81 3.76 8.21
C PHE A 32 -15.64 3.68 9.21
N GLU A 33 -14.64 2.82 8.94
CA GLU A 33 -13.42 2.70 9.75
C GLU A 33 -12.27 3.62 9.24
N GLY A 34 -12.59 4.60 8.38
CA GLY A 34 -11.63 5.57 7.84
C GLY A 34 -10.71 6.26 8.87
N PRO A 35 -11.17 6.61 10.09
CA PRO A 35 -10.30 7.20 11.11
C PRO A 35 -9.19 6.25 11.61
N SER A 36 -9.42 4.94 11.57
CA SER A 36 -8.48 3.93 12.04
C SER A 36 -7.47 3.52 10.97
N PHE A 37 -7.86 3.59 9.69
CA PHE A 37 -7.09 3.08 8.56
C PHE A 37 -6.88 4.13 7.44
N GLY A 38 -6.71 5.39 7.82
CA GLY A 38 -6.52 6.48 6.86
C GLY A 38 -5.27 6.28 6.01
N TYR A 39 -5.40 6.47 4.69
CA TYR A 39 -4.25 6.51 3.77
C TYR A 39 -3.66 7.92 3.68
N MET A 40 -2.35 8.03 3.84
CA MET A 40 -1.55 9.20 3.50
C MET A 40 -0.45 8.77 2.53
N ASP A 41 -0.13 9.62 1.56
CA ASP A 41 0.79 9.32 0.46
C ASP A 41 2.18 8.83 0.92
N HIS A 42 2.59 9.23 2.12
CA HIS A 42 3.87 8.82 2.71
C HIS A 42 3.86 7.44 3.39
N PHE A 43 2.71 6.81 3.63
CA PHE A 43 2.66 5.49 4.28
C PHE A 43 3.33 4.42 3.45
N ALA A 44 3.07 4.38 2.14
CA ALA A 44 3.74 3.42 1.25
C ALA A 44 5.27 3.57 1.32
N ARG A 45 5.77 4.82 1.37
CA ARG A 45 7.22 5.12 1.48
C ARG A 45 7.83 4.63 2.79
N SER A 46 7.07 4.64 3.89
CA SER A 46 7.56 4.20 5.20
C SER A 46 7.92 2.69 5.25
N CYS A 47 7.37 1.90 4.32
CA CYS A 47 7.67 0.48 4.19
C CYS A 47 8.94 0.19 3.36
N PHE A 48 9.57 1.22 2.78
CA PHE A 48 10.80 1.08 2.01
C PHE A 48 11.96 1.69 2.80
N PRO A 49 13.18 1.13 2.69
CA PRO A 49 14.36 1.77 3.23
C PRO A 49 14.51 3.17 2.64
N GLN A 50 14.77 4.17 3.49
CA GLN A 50 15.13 5.51 3.03
C GLN A 50 16.44 5.40 2.25
N GLN A 51 16.41 5.77 0.97
CA GLN A 51 17.62 5.94 0.15
C GLN A 51 18.34 7.25 0.49
#